data_AF-A0A3R6CGB9-F1
#
_entry.id   AF-A0A3R6CGB9-F1
#
_cell.length_a   1.000
_cell.length_b   1.000
_cell.length_c   1.000
_cell.angle_alpha   90.00
_cell.angle_beta   90.00
_cell.angle_gamma   90.00
#
_symmetry.space_group_name_H-M   'P 1'
#
loop_
_entity.id
_entity.type
_entity.pdbx_description
1 polymer ?
#
loop_
_entity_poly.entity_id
_entity_poly.type
_entity_poly.pdbx_seq_one_letter_code
_entity_poly.pdbx_strand_id
1 'polypeptide(L)'
;MVAENARNQNTAHSLDELLNDVPKNQTIGDNLIRAWNIINNDKYETIVCSVSGGSDSDIMVDICVRVDMHHKIRYVCFNTGLEYRATKDHIKYLEKKYRIKIELFEAWQHGMTIPKACTTYGQPFLNKTASEFISRLQKHNFKWEDKTFEELYAEYPKCKSALMWWCNLKPGKRNNISWNKWLKEFLIANPPAFTISNKCCEKSKKNISHKIKCDLMIIGVRKAEGGARASSYKNCYSQKDGETDEYRPLFWYTNDDKQCYEEYYGIKHSKCYTEYGLKRTGCCGCPCGRNLEFELEVLKRHEPNLHTAVCNVFKDSYEYTREYRAFCNEMNREQKIYYQITIDDFIK
;
A
#
# COMPACT_ATOMS: atom_id res chain seq x y z
N MET A 1 -35.07 -21.06 7.96
CA MET A 1 -34.50 -21.48 9.26
C MET A 1 -33.01 -21.18 9.22
N VAL A 2 -32.62 -20.04 9.78
CA VAL A 2 -31.22 -19.61 9.83
C VAL A 2 -30.56 -20.43 10.93
N ALA A 3 -29.49 -21.15 10.60
CA ALA A 3 -28.71 -21.89 11.59
C ALA A 3 -28.30 -20.94 12.72
N GLU A 4 -28.57 -21.32 13.97
CA GLU A 4 -28.00 -20.67 15.14
C GLU A 4 -26.48 -20.55 14.92
N ASN A 5 -25.97 -19.32 14.82
CA ASN A 5 -24.55 -19.05 14.73
C ASN A 5 -23.86 -19.70 15.92
N ALA A 6 -23.08 -20.75 15.67
CA ALA A 6 -22.19 -21.30 16.67
C ALA A 6 -21.32 -20.16 17.22
N ARG A 7 -21.43 -19.90 18.54
CA ARG A 7 -20.75 -18.80 19.23
C ARG A 7 -19.28 -18.73 18.81
N ASN A 8 -18.86 -17.55 18.37
CA ASN A 8 -17.45 -17.31 18.12
C ASN A 8 -16.75 -17.14 19.46
N GLN A 9 -15.96 -18.13 19.86
CA GLN A 9 -15.25 -18.14 21.15
C GLN A 9 -14.27 -16.96 21.31
N ASN A 10 -13.98 -16.23 20.23
CA ASN A 10 -13.09 -15.07 20.25
C ASN A 10 -13.82 -13.74 20.46
N THR A 11 -15.16 -13.70 20.48
CA THR A 11 -15.94 -12.47 20.60
C THR A 11 -16.37 -12.24 22.04
N ALA A 12 -16.08 -11.06 22.60
CA ALA A 12 -16.55 -10.66 23.92
C ALA A 12 -18.02 -10.24 23.87
N HIS A 13 -18.76 -10.50 24.94
CA HIS A 13 -20.19 -10.19 25.09
C HIS A 13 -20.47 -8.96 25.95
N SER A 14 -19.47 -8.46 26.66
CA SER A 14 -19.51 -7.16 27.34
C SER A 14 -18.16 -6.47 27.27
N LEU A 15 -18.16 -5.15 27.53
CA LEU A 15 -16.92 -4.40 27.64
C LEU A 15 -16.07 -4.90 28.81
N ASP A 16 -16.67 -5.30 29.93
CA ASP A 16 -15.95 -5.85 31.08
C ASP A 16 -15.27 -7.18 30.75
N GLU A 17 -15.96 -8.06 30.01
CA GLU A 17 -15.37 -9.31 29.52
C GLU A 17 -14.18 -9.04 28.60
N LEU A 18 -14.34 -8.10 27.66
CA LEU A 18 -13.25 -7.69 26.78
C LEU A 18 -12.04 -7.19 27.58
N LEU A 19 -12.27 -6.34 28.58
CA LEU A 19 -11.21 -5.71 29.36
C LEU A 19 -10.49 -6.66 30.33
N ASN A 20 -11.09 -7.79 30.67
CA ASN A 20 -10.45 -8.84 31.46
C ASN A 20 -9.37 -9.62 30.67
N ASP A 21 -9.42 -9.59 29.33
CA ASP A 21 -8.48 -10.24 28.41
C ASP A 21 -7.70 -9.20 27.58
N VAL A 22 -7.04 -8.24 28.26
CA VAL A 22 -6.25 -7.17 27.62
C VAL A 22 -4.81 -7.18 28.14
N PRO A 23 -3.80 -7.02 27.27
CA PRO A 23 -2.42 -6.87 27.72
C PRO A 23 -2.25 -5.62 28.59
N LYS A 24 -1.22 -5.62 29.45
CA LYS A 24 -0.83 -4.44 30.25
C LYS A 24 -0.18 -3.36 29.37
N ASN A 25 -0.96 -2.79 28.46
CA ASN A 25 -0.58 -1.75 27.52
C ASN A 25 -1.77 -0.80 27.33
N GLN A 26 -1.59 0.46 27.74
CA GLN A 26 -2.66 1.48 27.70
C GLN A 26 -3.16 1.75 26.28
N THR A 27 -2.27 1.84 25.29
CA THR A 27 -2.63 2.07 23.88
C THR A 27 -3.56 0.98 23.34
N ILE A 28 -3.31 -0.27 23.73
CA ILE A 28 -4.14 -1.41 23.34
C ILE A 28 -5.50 -1.36 24.06
N GLY A 29 -5.53 -1.14 25.37
CA GLY A 29 -6.77 -1.02 26.13
C GLY A 29 -7.67 0.10 25.63
N ASP A 30 -7.13 1.31 25.48
CA ASP A 30 -7.86 2.47 24.95
C ASP A 30 -8.40 2.21 23.54
N ASN A 31 -7.64 1.46 22.74
CA ASN A 31 -8.07 1.07 21.41
C ASN A 31 -9.24 0.10 21.43
N LEU A 32 -9.20 -0.94 22.27
CA LEU A 32 -10.26 -1.94 22.36
C LEU A 32 -11.57 -1.33 22.86
N ILE A 33 -11.52 -0.43 23.85
CA ILE A 33 -12.68 0.35 24.31
C ILE A 33 -13.26 1.17 23.16
N ARG A 34 -12.40 1.85 22.38
CA ARG A 34 -12.85 2.65 21.24
C ARG A 34 -13.44 1.79 20.13
N ALA A 35 -12.82 0.66 19.83
CA ALA A 35 -13.30 -0.28 18.83
C ALA A 35 -14.67 -0.82 19.20
N TRP A 36 -14.87 -1.22 20.46
CA TRP A 36 -16.16 -1.63 21.01
C TRP A 36 -17.23 -0.57 20.79
N ASN A 37 -16.97 0.67 21.24
CA ASN A 37 -17.94 1.77 21.14
C ASN A 37 -18.27 2.17 19.69
N ILE A 38 -17.32 2.07 18.77
CA ILE A 38 -17.53 2.41 17.37
C ILE A 38 -18.29 1.29 16.65
N ILE A 39 -17.84 0.04 16.76
CA ILE A 39 -18.40 -1.09 16.00
C ILE A 39 -19.81 -1.44 16.51
N ASN A 40 -20.03 -1.38 17.82
CA ASN A 40 -21.33 -1.68 18.42
C ASN A 40 -22.27 -0.46 18.46
N ASN A 41 -21.91 0.66 17.85
CA ASN A 41 -22.81 1.80 17.74
C ASN A 41 -24.00 1.48 16.81
N ASP A 42 -25.21 1.76 17.26
CA ASP A 42 -26.45 1.51 16.50
C ASP A 42 -26.57 2.36 15.23
N LYS A 43 -25.80 3.45 15.11
CA LYS A 43 -25.78 4.27 13.89
C LYS A 43 -25.18 3.55 12.67
N TYR A 44 -24.49 2.43 12.88
CA TYR A 44 -23.90 1.64 11.80
C TYR A 44 -24.59 0.28 11.69
N GLU A 45 -25.41 0.15 10.65
CA GLU A 45 -26.08 -1.11 10.30
C GLU A 45 -25.18 -1.98 9.41
N THR A 46 -24.43 -1.34 8.52
CA THR A 46 -23.55 -2.00 7.55
C THR A 46 -22.09 -1.62 7.78
N ILE A 47 -21.29 -2.59 8.21
CA ILE A 47 -19.85 -2.39 8.48
C ILE A 47 -19.03 -3.28 7.55
N VAL A 48 -17.98 -2.72 6.94
CA VAL A 48 -17.05 -3.48 6.09
C VAL A 48 -15.65 -3.39 6.64
N CYS A 49 -14.98 -4.54 6.77
CA CYS A 49 -13.57 -4.63 7.14
C CYS A 49 -12.73 -5.08 5.94
N SER A 50 -11.78 -4.24 5.49
CA SER A 50 -10.92 -4.56 4.34
C SER A 50 -9.67 -5.32 4.75
N VAL A 51 -9.68 -6.63 4.51
CA VAL A 51 -8.61 -7.57 4.87
C VAL A 51 -7.60 -7.70 3.73
N SER A 52 -6.32 -7.43 4.01
CA SER A 52 -5.25 -7.52 3.01
C SER A 52 -4.38 -8.78 3.13
N GLY A 53 -4.46 -9.53 4.23
CA GLY A 53 -3.55 -10.64 4.54
C GLY A 53 -2.12 -10.18 4.83
N GLY A 54 -1.99 -8.94 5.30
CA GLY A 54 -0.74 -8.36 5.77
C GLY A 54 -0.70 -8.33 7.29
N SER A 55 0.48 -8.18 7.88
CA SER A 55 0.68 -8.25 9.34
C SER A 55 -0.25 -7.32 10.14
N ASP A 56 -0.47 -6.09 9.65
CA ASP A 56 -1.34 -5.15 10.33
C ASP A 56 -2.82 -5.51 10.13
N SER A 57 -3.21 -6.12 9.00
CA SER A 57 -4.60 -6.57 8.85
C SER A 57 -4.92 -7.80 9.69
N ASP A 58 -3.94 -8.62 10.08
CA ASP A 58 -4.14 -9.75 11.00
C ASP A 58 -4.64 -9.26 12.37
N ILE A 59 -3.98 -8.24 12.93
CA ILE A 59 -4.37 -7.61 14.20
C ILE A 59 -5.73 -6.93 14.05
N MET A 60 -5.94 -6.20 12.96
CA MET A 60 -7.22 -5.54 12.71
C MET A 60 -8.38 -6.53 12.68
N VAL A 61 -8.22 -7.69 12.03
CA VAL A 61 -9.23 -8.74 12.01
C VAL A 61 -9.47 -9.29 13.41
N ASP A 62 -8.41 -9.55 14.19
CA ASP A 62 -8.52 -10.02 15.58
C ASP A 62 -9.32 -9.04 16.44
N ILE A 63 -9.00 -7.74 16.38
CA ILE A 63 -9.75 -6.68 17.07
C ILE A 63 -11.23 -6.68 16.64
N CYS A 64 -11.50 -6.67 15.33
CA CYS A 64 -12.86 -6.65 14.80
C CYS A 64 -13.67 -7.84 15.30
N VAL A 65 -13.10 -9.05 15.28
CA VAL A 65 -13.78 -10.26 15.76
C VAL A 65 -14.04 -10.22 17.26
N ARG A 66 -13.08 -9.70 18.05
CA ARG A 66 -13.23 -9.60 19.51
C ARG A 66 -14.36 -8.69 19.95
N VAL A 67 -14.58 -7.59 19.23
CA VAL A 67 -15.51 -6.56 19.69
C VAL A 67 -16.87 -6.57 18.99
N ASP A 68 -17.04 -7.28 17.87
CA ASP A 68 -18.28 -7.31 17.10
C ASP A 68 -19.32 -8.27 17.70
N MET A 69 -19.91 -7.87 18.84
CA MET A 69 -20.87 -8.68 19.59
C MET A 69 -22.16 -8.99 18.81
N HIS A 70 -22.48 -8.16 17.82
CA HIS A 70 -23.67 -8.27 16.99
C HIS A 70 -23.40 -8.89 15.61
N HIS A 71 -22.16 -9.29 15.33
CA HIS A 71 -21.75 -9.89 14.05
C HIS A 71 -22.12 -9.05 12.82
N LYS A 72 -21.96 -7.71 12.91
CA LYS A 72 -22.31 -6.75 11.86
C LYS A 72 -21.25 -6.64 10.76
N ILE A 73 -20.02 -7.10 11.01
CA ILE A 73 -18.90 -6.86 10.11
C ILE A 73 -18.91 -7.83 8.93
N ARG A 74 -19.00 -7.27 7.72
CA ARG A 74 -18.67 -7.97 6.47
C ARG A 74 -17.17 -7.83 6.17
N TYR A 75 -16.44 -8.95 6.16
CA TYR A 75 -15.03 -8.96 5.82
C TYR A 75 -14.83 -9.11 4.31
N VAL A 76 -13.98 -8.28 3.72
CA VAL A 76 -13.73 -8.28 2.27
C VAL A 76 -12.25 -8.29 1.97
N CYS A 77 -11.84 -9.06 0.95
CA CYS A 77 -10.48 -9.09 0.43
C CYS A 77 -10.51 -8.82 -1.08
N PHE A 78 -9.45 -8.20 -1.62
CA PHE A 78 -9.36 -7.89 -3.05
C PHE A 78 -8.23 -8.69 -3.68
N ASN A 79 -8.57 -9.60 -4.60
CA ASN A 79 -7.62 -10.35 -5.41
C ASN A 79 -7.44 -9.64 -6.76
N THR A 80 -6.32 -8.95 -6.91
CA THR A 80 -5.96 -8.19 -8.12
C THR A 80 -5.38 -9.07 -9.23
N GLY A 81 -5.13 -10.35 -8.93
CA GLY A 81 -4.60 -11.36 -9.84
C GLY A 81 -3.08 -11.59 -9.70
N LEU A 82 -2.41 -10.86 -8.81
CA LEU A 82 -0.96 -10.95 -8.56
C LEU A 82 -0.64 -10.95 -7.05
N GLU A 83 -1.46 -11.61 -6.25
CA GLU A 83 -1.25 -11.83 -4.82
C GLU A 83 -0.42 -13.11 -4.60
N TYR A 84 0.45 -13.09 -3.59
CA TYR A 84 1.22 -14.26 -3.17
C TYR A 84 0.27 -15.41 -2.81
N ARG A 85 0.64 -16.64 -3.19
CA ARG A 85 -0.13 -17.83 -2.76
C ARG A 85 -0.14 -17.93 -1.24
N ALA A 86 0.99 -17.67 -0.59
CA ALA A 86 1.08 -17.57 0.87
C ALA A 86 0.07 -16.58 1.48
N THR A 87 -0.22 -15.45 0.82
CA THR A 87 -1.25 -14.51 1.27
C THR A 87 -2.65 -15.09 1.09
N LYS A 88 -2.94 -15.74 -0.04
CA LYS A 88 -4.25 -16.38 -0.30
C LYS A 88 -4.53 -17.51 0.70
N ASP A 89 -3.53 -18.33 0.99
CA ASP A 89 -3.64 -19.40 1.97
C ASP A 89 -3.81 -18.84 3.40
N HIS A 90 -3.19 -17.69 3.69
CA HIS A 90 -3.37 -17.01 4.97
C HIS A 90 -4.77 -16.42 5.16
N ILE A 91 -5.39 -15.88 4.10
CA ILE A 91 -6.80 -15.44 4.16
C ILE A 91 -7.71 -16.60 4.58
N LYS A 92 -7.52 -17.80 4.01
CA LYS A 92 -8.27 -19.01 4.41
C LYS A 92 -7.99 -19.42 5.86
N TYR A 93 -6.75 -19.25 6.32
CA TYR A 93 -6.40 -19.46 7.73
C TYR A 93 -7.17 -18.52 8.65
N LEU A 94 -7.28 -17.22 8.30
CA LEU A 94 -8.05 -16.25 9.08
C LEU A 94 -9.54 -16.62 9.15
N GLU A 95 -10.14 -17.02 8.02
CA GLU A 95 -11.53 -17.51 7.99
C GLU A 95 -11.73 -18.68 8.96
N LYS A 96 -10.83 -19.67 8.94
CA LYS A 96 -10.90 -20.84 9.82
C LYS A 96 -10.65 -20.48 11.29
N LYS A 97 -9.62 -19.66 11.57
CA LYS A 97 -9.23 -19.27 12.94
C LYS A 97 -10.38 -18.53 13.63
N TYR A 98 -10.95 -17.56 12.93
CA TYR A 98 -11.96 -16.66 13.48
C TYR A 98 -13.39 -17.09 13.18
N ARG A 99 -13.61 -18.20 12.44
CA ARG A 99 -14.95 -18.64 12.01
C ARG A 99 -15.75 -17.53 11.32
N ILE A 100 -15.06 -16.74 10.51
CA ILE A 100 -15.65 -15.65 9.71
C ILE A 100 -15.61 -16.03 8.22
N LYS A 101 -16.44 -15.37 7.43
CA LYS A 101 -16.38 -15.42 5.97
C LYS A 101 -15.70 -14.16 5.45
N ILE A 102 -14.67 -14.32 4.62
CA ILE A 102 -13.99 -13.22 3.93
C ILE A 102 -14.40 -13.27 2.45
N GLU A 103 -15.22 -12.30 2.03
CA GLU A 103 -15.66 -12.20 0.64
C GLU A 103 -14.50 -11.76 -0.26
N LEU A 104 -14.19 -12.58 -1.27
CA LEU A 104 -13.10 -12.30 -2.20
C LEU A 104 -13.63 -11.58 -3.45
N PHE A 105 -13.23 -10.32 -3.59
CA PHE A 105 -13.49 -9.51 -4.77
C PHE A 105 -12.39 -9.76 -5.81
N GLU A 106 -12.77 -10.46 -6.87
CA GLU A 106 -11.89 -10.86 -7.94
C GLU A 106 -11.81 -9.78 -9.04
N ALA A 107 -10.64 -9.20 -9.26
CA ALA A 107 -10.47 -8.14 -10.25
C ALA A 107 -10.81 -8.57 -11.69
N TRP A 108 -10.67 -9.87 -12.00
CA TRP A 108 -11.04 -10.40 -13.30
C TRP A 108 -12.55 -10.37 -13.55
N GLN A 109 -13.39 -10.53 -12.51
CA GLN A 109 -14.85 -10.41 -12.61
C GLN A 109 -15.29 -8.98 -12.93
N HIS A 110 -14.44 -8.00 -12.65
CA HIS A 110 -14.67 -6.59 -12.96
C HIS A 110 -13.92 -6.11 -14.22
N GLY A 111 -13.38 -7.05 -15.01
CA GLY A 111 -12.78 -6.80 -16.31
C GLY A 111 -11.40 -6.13 -16.29
N MET A 112 -10.73 -6.05 -15.12
CA MET A 112 -9.51 -5.26 -15.02
C MET A 112 -8.51 -5.81 -13.99
N THR A 113 -7.78 -6.86 -14.36
CA THR A 113 -6.63 -7.39 -13.59
C THR A 113 -5.40 -6.51 -13.71
N ILE A 114 -4.38 -6.71 -12.86
CA ILE A 114 -3.12 -5.97 -12.97
C ILE A 114 -2.46 -6.14 -14.34
N PRO A 115 -2.29 -7.36 -14.90
CA PRO A 115 -1.77 -7.54 -16.26
C PRO A 115 -2.52 -6.72 -17.30
N LYS A 116 -3.87 -6.79 -17.30
CA LYS A 116 -4.69 -6.05 -18.26
C LYS A 116 -4.55 -4.54 -18.10
N ALA A 117 -4.51 -4.05 -16.86
CA ALA A 117 -4.31 -2.64 -16.58
C ALA A 117 -2.93 -2.15 -17.02
N CYS A 118 -1.88 -2.96 -16.87
CA CYS A 118 -0.53 -2.62 -17.34
C CYS A 118 -0.46 -2.56 -18.87
N THR A 119 -1.06 -3.51 -19.58
CA THR A 119 -1.16 -3.46 -21.05
C THR A 119 -2.00 -2.28 -21.54
N THR A 120 -3.07 -1.91 -20.82
CA THR A 120 -4.01 -0.86 -21.26
C THR A 120 -3.54 0.55 -20.93
N TYR A 121 -2.91 0.74 -19.76
CA TYR A 121 -2.59 2.07 -19.23
C TYR A 121 -1.11 2.33 -18.99
N GLY A 122 -0.25 1.31 -19.09
CA GLY A 122 1.18 1.42 -18.79
C GLY A 122 1.59 0.76 -17.47
N GLN A 123 2.89 0.58 -17.31
CA GLN A 123 3.49 -0.10 -16.15
C GLN A 123 3.92 0.91 -15.08
N PRO A 124 3.81 0.58 -13.78
CA PRO A 124 4.29 1.46 -12.72
C PRO A 124 5.83 1.49 -12.72
N PHE A 125 6.44 2.58 -12.25
CA PHE A 125 7.89 2.79 -12.21
C PHE A 125 8.32 3.51 -10.92
N LEU A 126 9.33 2.96 -10.23
CA LEU A 126 9.96 3.42 -8.96
C LEU A 126 9.04 3.59 -7.75
N ASN A 127 8.08 4.50 -7.85
CA ASN A 127 7.09 4.77 -6.82
C ASN A 127 5.85 5.43 -7.44
N LYS A 128 4.75 5.39 -6.70
CA LYS A 128 3.43 5.85 -7.16
C LYS A 128 3.42 7.33 -7.57
N THR A 129 4.20 8.17 -6.90
CA THR A 129 4.25 9.62 -7.16
C THR A 129 5.00 9.92 -8.46
N ALA A 130 6.19 9.35 -8.63
CA ALA A 130 6.95 9.48 -9.87
C ALA A 130 6.15 8.91 -11.06
N SER A 131 5.60 7.71 -10.90
CA SER A 131 4.73 7.10 -11.93
C SER A 131 3.54 7.99 -12.32
N GLU A 132 2.89 8.63 -11.35
CA GLU A 132 1.75 9.53 -11.61
C GLU A 132 2.16 10.72 -12.48
N PHE A 133 3.22 11.42 -12.08
CA PHE A 133 3.62 12.65 -12.75
C PHE A 133 4.25 12.38 -14.11
N ILE A 134 5.07 11.33 -14.24
CA ILE A 134 5.60 10.86 -15.52
C ILE A 134 4.43 10.51 -16.47
N SER A 135 3.42 9.77 -15.99
CA SER A 135 2.23 9.43 -16.79
C SER A 135 1.49 10.68 -17.29
N ARG A 136 1.35 11.71 -16.43
CA ARG A 136 0.75 12.99 -16.82
C ARG A 136 1.58 13.72 -17.88
N LEU A 137 2.91 13.75 -17.74
CA LEU A 137 3.79 14.35 -18.74
C LEU A 137 3.72 13.61 -20.08
N GLN A 138 3.80 12.28 -20.08
CA GLN A 138 3.67 11.44 -21.29
C GLN A 138 2.33 11.68 -22.00
N LYS A 139 1.22 11.80 -21.27
CA LYS A 139 -0.12 12.06 -21.85
C LYS A 139 -0.18 13.37 -22.64
N HIS A 140 0.70 14.31 -22.35
CA HIS A 140 0.79 15.60 -23.03
C HIS A 140 2.02 15.69 -23.96
N ASN A 141 2.59 14.56 -24.36
CA ASN A 141 3.73 14.46 -25.27
C ASN A 141 4.94 15.31 -24.82
N PHE A 142 5.17 15.36 -23.52
CA PHE A 142 6.31 16.08 -22.95
C PHE A 142 7.64 15.52 -23.49
N LYS A 143 8.54 16.41 -23.89
CA LYS A 143 9.79 16.05 -24.59
C LYS A 143 10.97 15.73 -23.67
N TRP A 144 10.77 15.68 -22.35
CA TRP A 144 11.82 15.46 -21.35
C TRP A 144 12.91 16.53 -21.41
N GLU A 145 12.51 17.79 -21.49
CA GLU A 145 13.40 18.93 -21.64
C GLU A 145 13.68 19.63 -20.30
N ASP A 146 14.89 20.19 -20.16
CA ASP A 146 15.29 20.97 -18.98
C ASP A 146 15.12 22.48 -19.24
N LYS A 147 13.92 22.98 -18.97
CA LYS A 147 13.55 24.39 -19.12
C LYS A 147 12.90 24.92 -17.84
N THR A 148 12.74 26.24 -17.76
CA THR A 148 12.05 26.89 -16.64
C THR A 148 10.57 26.49 -16.59
N PHE A 149 9.93 26.65 -15.43
CA PHE A 149 8.51 26.33 -15.31
C PHE A 149 7.65 27.20 -16.24
N GLU A 150 7.99 28.47 -16.38
CA GLU A 150 7.28 29.45 -17.19
C GLU A 150 7.29 29.05 -18.67
N GLU A 151 8.45 28.70 -19.22
CA GLU A 151 8.61 28.21 -20.59
C GLU A 151 7.82 26.91 -20.82
N LEU A 152 7.98 25.95 -19.90
CA LEU A 152 7.27 24.67 -20.00
C LEU A 152 5.76 24.84 -19.84
N TYR A 153 5.30 25.73 -18.99
CA TYR A 153 3.87 25.94 -18.76
C TYR A 153 3.21 26.66 -19.94
N ALA A 154 3.94 27.51 -20.66
CA ALA A 154 3.49 28.09 -21.92
C ALA A 154 3.28 27.02 -23.01
N GLU A 155 4.19 26.04 -23.12
CA GLU A 155 4.10 24.95 -24.09
C GLU A 155 3.08 23.86 -23.67
N TYR A 156 2.99 23.54 -22.38
CA TYR A 156 2.13 22.49 -21.84
C TYR A 156 1.15 23.03 -20.76
N PRO A 157 0.21 23.93 -21.10
CA PRO A 157 -0.63 24.64 -20.12
C PRO A 157 -1.57 23.72 -19.33
N LYS A 158 -1.85 22.52 -19.82
CA LYS A 158 -2.69 21.51 -19.14
C LYS A 158 -1.92 20.66 -18.12
N CYS A 159 -0.60 20.87 -17.97
CA CYS A 159 0.29 20.06 -17.12
C CYS A 159 0.76 20.73 -15.83
N LYS A 160 0.16 21.85 -15.39
CA LYS A 160 0.63 22.67 -14.25
C LYS A 160 1.22 21.85 -13.09
N SER A 161 0.44 20.91 -12.56
CA SER A 161 0.84 20.12 -11.39
C SER A 161 2.04 19.20 -11.64
N ALA A 162 2.14 18.60 -12.83
CA ALA A 162 3.25 17.72 -13.21
C ALA A 162 4.51 18.51 -13.55
N LEU A 163 4.37 19.67 -14.20
CA LEU A 163 5.47 20.59 -14.43
C LEU A 163 6.03 21.15 -13.12
N MET A 164 5.19 21.49 -12.15
CA MET A 164 5.66 21.86 -10.81
C MET A 164 6.49 20.74 -10.16
N TRP A 165 6.13 19.48 -10.34
CA TRP A 165 6.92 18.34 -9.85
C TRP A 165 8.26 18.21 -10.59
N TRP A 166 8.25 18.37 -11.92
CA TRP A 166 9.43 18.33 -12.80
C TRP A 166 10.43 19.46 -12.49
N CYS A 167 9.92 20.67 -12.24
CA CYS A 167 10.73 21.86 -11.93
C CYS A 167 11.04 22.04 -10.44
N ASN A 168 10.73 21.04 -9.60
CA ASN A 168 10.96 21.08 -8.14
C ASN A 168 10.23 22.22 -7.38
N LEU A 169 9.05 22.64 -7.84
CA LEU A 169 8.26 23.75 -7.29
C LEU A 169 7.12 23.32 -6.36
N LYS A 170 6.95 22.02 -6.06
CA LYS A 170 5.95 21.57 -5.08
C LYS A 170 6.43 21.85 -3.65
N PRO A 171 5.52 22.16 -2.70
CA PRO A 171 5.88 22.27 -1.30
C PRO A 171 6.46 20.95 -0.76
N GLY A 172 7.67 21.02 -0.20
CA GLY A 172 8.38 19.90 0.42
C GLY A 172 9.10 18.98 -0.58
N LYS A 173 10.35 18.62 -0.24
CA LYS A 173 11.25 17.82 -1.10
C LYS A 173 10.62 16.52 -1.61
N ARG A 174 9.84 15.81 -0.77
CA ARG A 174 9.20 14.52 -1.09
C ARG A 174 8.19 14.59 -2.25
N ASN A 175 7.69 15.78 -2.55
CA ASN A 175 6.67 16.00 -3.57
C ASN A 175 7.26 16.45 -4.91
N ASN A 176 8.58 16.43 -5.06
CA ASN A 176 9.29 16.89 -6.25
C ASN A 176 10.10 15.76 -6.90
N ILE A 177 10.51 15.94 -8.16
CA ILE A 177 11.31 14.94 -8.88
C ILE A 177 12.65 14.66 -8.18
N SER A 178 13.27 15.70 -7.60
CA SER A 178 14.51 15.64 -6.80
C SER A 178 14.42 14.77 -5.54
N TRP A 179 13.22 14.30 -5.16
CA TRP A 179 13.09 13.26 -4.14
C TRP A 179 13.81 11.97 -4.54
N ASN A 180 13.76 11.63 -5.84
CA ASN A 180 14.50 10.51 -6.39
C ASN A 180 15.78 11.08 -7.02
N LYS A 181 16.93 10.77 -6.42
CA LYS A 181 18.23 11.31 -6.85
C LYS A 181 18.46 10.98 -8.33
N TRP A 182 18.94 11.95 -9.12
CA TRP A 182 19.25 11.78 -10.54
C TRP A 182 18.09 11.44 -11.47
N LEU A 183 16.84 11.44 -10.99
CA LEU A 183 15.70 11.00 -11.81
C LEU A 183 15.41 11.95 -12.97
N LYS A 184 15.61 13.26 -12.79
CA LYS A 184 15.36 14.24 -13.85
C LYS A 184 16.36 14.06 -14.98
N GLU A 185 17.63 14.01 -14.61
CA GLU A 185 18.79 13.80 -15.47
C GLU A 185 18.67 12.48 -16.24
N PHE A 186 18.30 11.41 -15.54
CA PHE A 186 18.07 10.10 -16.16
C PHE A 186 16.93 10.14 -17.19
N LEU A 187 15.80 10.80 -16.89
CA LEU A 187 14.67 10.89 -17.82
C LEU A 187 14.98 11.76 -19.05
N ILE A 188 15.84 12.77 -18.90
CA ILE A 188 16.32 13.60 -20.03
C ILE A 188 17.23 12.76 -20.94
N ALA A 189 18.21 12.06 -20.35
CA ALA A 189 19.19 11.27 -21.09
C ALA A 189 18.59 9.98 -21.69
N ASN A 190 17.61 9.39 -21.00
CA ASN A 190 16.99 8.12 -21.37
C ASN A 190 15.46 8.23 -21.31
N PRO A 191 14.81 8.99 -22.22
CA PRO A 191 13.35 9.07 -22.28
C PRO A 191 12.69 7.68 -22.29
N PRO A 192 11.64 7.43 -21.49
CA PRO A 192 11.01 6.13 -21.41
C PRO A 192 10.33 5.76 -22.74
N ALA A 193 10.70 4.60 -23.30
CA ALA A 193 10.14 4.06 -24.55
C ALA A 193 8.77 3.36 -24.37
N PHE A 194 8.30 3.23 -23.12
CA PHE A 194 7.03 2.60 -22.76
C PHE A 194 6.16 3.55 -21.93
N THR A 195 4.85 3.28 -21.91
CA THR A 195 3.91 4.05 -21.10
C THR A 195 4.09 3.72 -19.63
N ILE A 196 4.38 4.74 -18.82
CA ILE A 196 4.48 4.63 -17.36
C ILE A 196 3.14 5.03 -16.74
N SER A 197 2.65 4.24 -15.79
CA SER A 197 1.42 4.53 -15.05
C SER A 197 1.29 3.75 -13.75
N ASN A 198 0.73 4.39 -12.71
CA ASN A 198 0.36 3.73 -11.46
C ASN A 198 -1.11 3.23 -11.44
N LYS A 199 -1.83 3.31 -12.58
CA LYS A 199 -3.27 3.05 -12.67
C LYS A 199 -3.66 1.60 -12.40
N CYS A 200 -2.74 0.65 -12.46
CA CYS A 200 -3.03 -0.75 -12.15
C CYS A 200 -3.69 -0.91 -10.75
N CYS A 201 -3.18 -0.24 -9.72
CA CYS A 201 -3.78 -0.28 -8.38
C CYS A 201 -5.16 0.41 -8.33
N GLU A 202 -5.36 1.48 -9.09
CA GLU A 202 -6.64 2.19 -9.14
C GLU A 202 -7.70 1.29 -9.76
N LYS A 203 -7.41 0.77 -10.96
CA LYS A 203 -8.38 0.04 -11.76
C LYS A 203 -8.67 -1.36 -11.22
N SER A 204 -7.65 -2.08 -10.76
CA SER A 204 -7.80 -3.46 -10.29
C SER A 204 -8.18 -3.60 -8.82
N LYS A 205 -8.20 -2.49 -8.05
CA LYS A 205 -8.51 -2.55 -6.62
C LYS A 205 -9.38 -1.40 -6.13
N LYS A 206 -8.92 -0.15 -6.27
CA LYS A 206 -9.63 1.00 -5.69
C LYS A 206 -11.03 1.18 -6.26
N ASN A 207 -11.18 1.04 -7.58
CA ASN A 207 -12.47 1.18 -8.25
C ASN A 207 -13.49 0.14 -7.80
N ILE A 208 -13.03 -1.07 -7.46
CA ILE A 208 -13.89 -2.13 -6.93
C ILE A 208 -14.27 -1.78 -5.49
N SER A 209 -13.28 -1.38 -4.68
CA SER A 209 -13.51 -0.96 -3.29
C SER A 209 -14.48 0.21 -3.17
N HIS A 210 -14.43 1.19 -4.06
CA HIS A 210 -15.34 2.36 -4.04
C HIS A 210 -16.79 2.01 -4.41
N LYS A 211 -17.04 0.83 -5.00
CA LYS A 211 -18.40 0.35 -5.29
C LYS A 211 -19.06 -0.28 -4.07
N ILE A 212 -18.30 -0.64 -3.05
CA ILE A 212 -18.83 -1.21 -1.83
C ILE A 212 -19.51 -0.10 -1.02
N LYS A 213 -20.82 -0.22 -0.83
CA LYS A 213 -21.63 0.66 0.02
C LYS A 213 -21.70 0.09 1.43
N CYS A 214 -21.41 0.93 2.41
CA CYS A 214 -21.56 0.66 3.84
C CYS A 214 -21.55 1.96 4.64
N ASP A 215 -22.01 1.91 5.89
CA ASP A 215 -22.01 3.06 6.80
C ASP A 215 -20.62 3.29 7.39
N LEU A 216 -19.90 2.20 7.69
CA LEU A 216 -18.54 2.23 8.25
C LEU A 216 -17.57 1.32 7.49
N MET A 217 -16.47 1.90 7.03
CA MET A 217 -15.34 1.17 6.44
C MET A 217 -14.16 1.12 7.40
N ILE A 218 -13.73 -0.10 7.76
CA ILE A 218 -12.59 -0.37 8.63
C ILE A 218 -11.36 -0.71 7.76
N ILE A 219 -10.27 0.03 7.95
CA ILE A 219 -9.01 -0.15 7.21
C ILE A 219 -7.79 -0.22 8.13
N GLY A 220 -6.83 -1.09 7.78
CA GLY A 220 -5.60 -1.32 8.55
C GLY A 220 -4.54 -0.26 8.23
N VAL A 221 -4.75 0.98 8.66
CA VAL A 221 -3.76 2.06 8.52
C VAL A 221 -3.19 2.40 9.88
N ARG A 222 -1.86 2.36 9.99
CA ARG A 222 -1.12 2.70 11.20
C ARG A 222 -0.19 3.89 10.95
N LYS A 223 -0.27 4.92 11.78
CA LYS A 223 0.48 6.18 11.58
C LYS A 223 2.00 5.94 11.58
N ALA A 224 2.47 4.98 12.38
CA ALA A 224 3.87 4.59 12.47
C ALA A 224 4.45 4.00 11.16
N GLU A 225 3.62 3.52 10.22
CA GLU A 225 4.10 3.05 8.90
C GLU A 225 4.63 4.21 8.02
N GLY A 226 4.24 5.45 8.33
CA GLY A 226 4.64 6.64 7.59
C GLY A 226 4.03 6.73 6.19
N GLY A 227 4.73 7.44 5.30
CA GLY A 227 4.29 7.67 3.92
C GLY A 227 3.10 8.64 3.81
N ALA A 228 2.48 8.69 2.62
CA ALA A 228 1.43 9.66 2.32
C ALA A 228 0.20 9.54 3.26
N ARG A 229 -0.14 8.32 3.70
CA ARG A 229 -1.29 8.06 4.56
C ARG A 229 -1.12 8.59 5.98
N ALA A 230 0.11 8.56 6.51
CA ALA A 230 0.41 9.15 7.82
C ALA A 230 0.29 10.68 7.82
N SER A 231 0.46 11.32 6.65
CA SER A 231 0.28 12.77 6.49
C SER A 231 -1.18 13.17 6.25
N SER A 232 -1.94 12.34 5.52
CA SER A 232 -3.34 12.62 5.15
C SER A 232 -4.33 12.40 6.30
N TYR A 233 -4.17 11.32 7.07
CA TYR A 233 -5.04 11.03 8.21
C TYR A 233 -4.49 11.68 9.48
N LYS A 234 -5.36 12.37 10.23
CA LYS A 234 -4.99 13.02 11.50
C LYS A 234 -5.38 12.22 12.74
N ASN A 235 -6.35 11.34 12.60
CA ASN A 235 -6.96 10.58 13.68
C ASN A 235 -7.35 9.16 13.20
N CYS A 236 -7.84 8.34 14.13
CA CYS A 236 -8.28 6.98 13.85
C CYS A 236 -9.67 6.89 13.21
N TYR A 237 -10.43 7.99 13.14
CA TYR A 237 -11.82 8.00 12.70
C TYR A 237 -12.15 9.24 11.88
N SER A 238 -12.77 9.05 10.72
CA SER A 238 -13.19 10.13 9.85
C SER A 238 -14.67 10.00 9.59
N GLN A 239 -15.44 10.95 10.10
CA GLN A 239 -16.84 11.12 9.75
C GLN A 239 -16.95 11.81 8.40
N LYS A 240 -17.83 11.34 7.52
CA LYS A 240 -18.10 11.99 6.24
C LYS A 240 -19.59 12.19 6.04
N ASP A 241 -20.01 13.43 5.83
CA ASP A 241 -21.42 13.76 5.65
C ASP A 241 -21.96 13.14 4.35
N GLY A 242 -22.95 12.27 4.48
CA GLY A 242 -23.59 11.59 3.35
C GLY A 242 -22.70 10.55 2.64
N GLU A 243 -21.52 10.23 3.19
CA GLU A 243 -20.63 9.18 2.69
C GLU A 243 -20.31 8.16 3.78
N THR A 244 -19.55 7.13 3.40
CA THR A 244 -19.07 6.10 4.32
C THR A 244 -18.03 6.66 5.29
N ASP A 245 -18.28 6.49 6.59
CA ASP A 245 -17.31 6.79 7.64
C ASP A 245 -16.12 5.84 7.57
N GLU A 246 -14.93 6.31 7.96
CA GLU A 246 -13.72 5.49 7.95
C GLU A 246 -13.12 5.33 9.35
N TYR A 247 -12.94 4.08 9.79
CA TYR A 247 -12.27 3.73 11.04
C TYR A 247 -10.95 2.98 10.81
N ARG A 248 -9.94 3.32 11.61
CA ARG A 248 -8.56 2.82 11.53
C ARG A 248 -8.14 2.37 12.91
N PRO A 249 -8.45 1.13 13.32
CA PRO A 249 -8.19 0.65 14.67
C PRO A 249 -6.72 0.82 15.05
N LEU A 250 -5.81 0.48 14.14
CA LEU A 250 -4.37 0.47 14.42
C LEU A 250 -3.70 1.84 14.31
N PHE A 251 -4.44 2.92 14.10
CA PHE A 251 -3.87 4.21 13.74
C PHE A 251 -2.78 4.70 14.71
N TRP A 252 -2.99 4.46 16.01
CA TRP A 252 -2.09 4.92 17.07
C TRP A 252 -1.05 3.90 17.51
N TYR A 253 -1.11 2.66 17.02
CA TYR A 253 -0.16 1.63 17.43
C TYR A 253 1.25 1.99 16.95
N THR A 254 2.21 1.90 17.86
CA THR A 254 3.64 1.88 17.54
C THR A 254 4.05 0.50 17.02
N ASN A 255 5.35 0.25 16.86
CA ASN A 255 5.81 -1.12 16.60
C ASN A 255 5.78 -1.96 17.89
N ASP A 256 6.01 -1.34 19.04
CA ASP A 256 6.04 -2.02 20.33
C ASP A 256 4.62 -2.43 20.77
N ASP A 257 3.63 -1.55 20.55
CA ASP A 257 2.21 -1.89 20.78
C ASP A 257 1.78 -3.06 19.90
N LYS A 258 2.21 -3.04 18.64
CA LYS A 258 1.94 -4.12 17.68
C LYS A 258 2.53 -5.44 18.16
N GLN A 259 3.80 -5.45 18.56
CA GLN A 259 4.48 -6.64 19.07
C GLN A 259 3.80 -7.16 20.34
N CYS A 260 3.48 -6.26 21.28
CA CYS A 260 2.77 -6.61 22.52
C CYS A 260 1.41 -7.27 22.23
N TYR A 261 0.64 -6.73 21.27
CA TYR A 261 -0.61 -7.33 20.83
C TYR A 261 -0.41 -8.72 20.21
N GLU A 262 0.59 -8.85 19.33
CA GLU A 262 0.89 -10.11 18.63
C GLU A 262 1.28 -11.23 19.59
N GLU A 263 2.12 -10.92 20.58
CA GLU A 263 2.58 -11.85 21.61
C GLU A 263 1.44 -12.27 22.55
N TYR A 264 0.64 -11.30 23.02
CA TYR A 264 -0.43 -11.57 23.99
C TYR A 264 -1.54 -12.43 23.37
N TYR A 265 -1.99 -12.11 22.16
CA TYR A 265 -3.10 -12.82 21.50
C TYR A 265 -2.66 -13.95 20.54
N GLY A 266 -1.35 -14.25 20.49
CA GLY A 266 -0.81 -15.31 19.63
C GLY A 266 -1.15 -15.10 18.15
N ILE A 267 -0.97 -13.87 17.66
CA ILE A 267 -1.23 -13.53 16.26
C ILE A 267 -0.21 -14.25 15.37
N LYS A 268 -0.70 -14.92 14.33
CA LYS A 268 0.14 -15.58 13.33
C LYS A 268 0.06 -14.80 12.03
N HIS A 269 1.21 -14.65 11.38
CA HIS A 269 1.32 -13.98 10.08
C HIS A 269 1.51 -14.98 8.94
N SER A 270 1.19 -14.52 7.73
CA SER A 270 1.42 -15.31 6.52
C SER A 270 2.88 -15.70 6.34
N LYS A 271 3.13 -16.79 5.60
CA LYS A 271 4.48 -17.26 5.24
C LYS A 271 5.32 -16.20 4.54
N CYS A 272 4.70 -15.21 3.91
CA CYS A 272 5.38 -14.05 3.37
C CYS A 272 6.27 -13.36 4.43
N TYR A 273 5.82 -13.28 5.67
CA TYR A 273 6.56 -12.64 6.76
C TYR A 273 7.47 -13.63 7.50
N THR A 274 6.97 -14.83 7.79
CA THR A 274 7.65 -15.79 8.67
C THR A 274 8.67 -16.68 7.95
N GLU A 275 8.43 -17.00 6.67
CA GLU A 275 9.30 -17.90 5.88
C GLU A 275 10.02 -17.14 4.77
N TYR A 276 9.33 -16.24 4.05
CA TYR A 276 9.87 -15.57 2.87
C TYR A 276 10.72 -14.33 3.23
N GLY A 277 10.61 -13.82 4.46
CA GLY A 277 11.37 -12.66 4.95
C GLY A 277 10.89 -11.29 4.45
N LEU A 278 9.66 -11.20 3.92
CA LEU A 278 9.09 -9.92 3.48
C LEU A 278 8.69 -9.07 4.68
N LYS A 279 9.10 -7.79 4.70
CA LYS A 279 8.71 -6.84 5.76
C LYS A 279 7.32 -6.25 5.54
N ARG A 280 6.83 -6.25 4.31
CA ARG A 280 5.49 -5.80 3.91
C ARG A 280 5.04 -6.59 2.71
N THR A 281 3.74 -6.87 2.63
CA THR A 281 3.13 -7.56 1.49
C THR A 281 2.22 -6.61 0.71
N GLY A 282 2.04 -6.93 -0.56
CA GLY A 282 1.23 -6.20 -1.52
C GLY A 282 1.10 -7.00 -2.81
N CYS A 283 0.92 -6.32 -3.94
CA CYS A 283 1.03 -6.94 -5.26
C CYS A 283 2.46 -7.47 -5.45
N CYS A 284 2.59 -8.74 -5.89
CA CYS A 284 3.87 -9.40 -6.10
C CYS A 284 4.75 -8.63 -7.07
N GLY A 285 6.03 -8.47 -6.73
CA GLY A 285 7.03 -7.88 -7.62
C GLY A 285 6.68 -6.47 -8.09
N CYS A 286 5.86 -5.71 -7.37
CA CYS A 286 5.44 -4.39 -7.85
C CYS A 286 6.66 -3.49 -8.09
N PRO A 287 6.82 -2.86 -9.27
CA PRO A 287 7.91 -1.91 -9.52
C PRO A 287 7.97 -0.70 -8.56
N CYS A 288 6.88 -0.43 -7.84
CA CYS A 288 6.86 0.57 -6.76
C CYS A 288 7.40 0.05 -5.41
N GLY A 289 7.83 -1.21 -5.37
CA GLY A 289 8.42 -1.87 -4.21
C GLY A 289 9.76 -1.26 -3.83
N ARG A 290 10.06 -1.21 -2.54
CA ARG A 290 11.32 -0.60 -2.06
C ARG A 290 12.54 -1.45 -2.40
N ASN A 291 12.38 -2.78 -2.39
CA ASN A 291 13.49 -3.72 -2.59
C ASN A 291 13.15 -4.73 -3.69
N LEU A 292 13.01 -4.22 -4.92
CA LEU A 292 12.54 -5.00 -6.06
C LEU A 292 13.34 -6.29 -6.28
N GLU A 293 14.67 -6.25 -6.31
CA GLU A 293 15.47 -7.45 -6.62
C GLU A 293 15.34 -8.52 -5.51
N PHE A 294 15.27 -8.10 -4.24
CA PHE A 294 14.99 -9.04 -3.15
C PHE A 294 13.61 -9.67 -3.28
N GLU A 295 12.56 -8.88 -3.58
CA GLU A 295 11.21 -9.40 -3.78
C GLU A 295 11.14 -10.36 -4.98
N LEU A 296 11.89 -10.10 -6.07
CA LEU A 296 12.01 -11.01 -7.21
C LEU A 296 12.72 -12.31 -6.84
N GLU A 297 13.80 -12.26 -6.06
CA GLU A 297 14.50 -13.48 -5.61
C GLU A 297 13.61 -14.33 -4.68
N VAL A 298 12.86 -13.68 -3.78
CA VAL A 298 11.85 -14.34 -2.95
C VAL A 298 10.81 -15.04 -3.83
N LEU A 299 10.28 -14.36 -4.84
CA LEU A 299 9.32 -14.95 -5.78
C LEU A 299 9.94 -16.13 -6.53
N LYS A 300 11.18 -16.00 -7.02
CA LYS A 300 11.87 -17.07 -7.73
C LYS A 300 12.02 -18.32 -6.88
N ARG A 301 12.35 -18.15 -5.59
CA ARG A 301 12.56 -19.25 -4.64
C ARG A 301 11.26 -19.90 -4.17
N HIS A 302 10.24 -19.12 -3.87
CA HIS A 302 9.03 -19.62 -3.18
C HIS A 302 7.79 -19.71 -4.08
N GLU A 303 7.73 -18.92 -5.16
CA GLU A 303 6.55 -18.75 -6.02
C GLU A 303 6.95 -18.65 -7.51
N PRO A 304 7.67 -19.63 -8.09
CA PRO A 304 8.33 -19.50 -9.40
C PRO A 304 7.38 -19.16 -10.56
N ASN A 305 6.13 -19.64 -10.50
CA ASN A 305 5.12 -19.29 -11.51
C ASN A 305 4.72 -17.81 -11.43
N LEU A 306 4.60 -17.25 -10.21
CA LEU A 306 4.36 -15.83 -10.02
C LEU A 306 5.57 -15.01 -10.43
N HIS A 307 6.80 -15.47 -10.18
CA HIS A 307 8.02 -14.82 -10.67
C HIS A 307 7.95 -14.64 -12.20
N THR A 308 7.69 -15.73 -12.95
CA THR A 308 7.53 -15.66 -14.40
C THR A 308 6.43 -14.70 -14.83
N ALA A 309 5.29 -14.73 -14.13
CA ALA A 309 4.17 -13.84 -14.43
C ALA A 309 4.54 -12.36 -14.24
N VAL A 310 5.16 -11.99 -13.11
CA VAL A 310 5.51 -10.58 -12.84
C VAL A 310 6.63 -10.08 -13.74
N CYS A 311 7.61 -10.93 -14.10
CA CYS A 311 8.65 -10.59 -15.06
C CYS A 311 8.08 -10.30 -16.45
N ASN A 312 7.02 -10.99 -16.86
CA ASN A 312 6.34 -10.72 -18.12
C ASN A 312 5.46 -9.46 -18.04
N VAL A 313 4.75 -9.26 -16.93
CA VAL A 313 3.82 -8.12 -16.76
C VAL A 313 4.54 -6.78 -16.61
N PHE A 314 5.68 -6.78 -15.93
CA PHE A 314 6.42 -5.56 -15.58
C PHE A 314 7.79 -5.47 -16.27
N LYS A 315 7.98 -6.20 -17.37
CA LYS A 315 9.27 -6.35 -18.06
C LYS A 315 9.98 -5.01 -18.28
N ASP A 316 9.31 -4.09 -18.98
CA ASP A 316 9.90 -2.80 -19.37
C ASP A 316 10.24 -1.95 -18.14
N SER A 317 9.37 -1.96 -17.13
CA SER A 317 9.62 -1.23 -15.88
C SER A 317 10.79 -1.80 -15.09
N TYR A 318 10.97 -3.12 -15.08
CA TYR A 318 12.11 -3.75 -14.40
C TYR A 318 13.43 -3.41 -15.09
N GLU A 319 13.47 -3.52 -16.41
CA GLU A 319 14.63 -3.15 -17.23
C GLU A 319 14.99 -1.68 -17.00
N TYR A 320 14.01 -0.78 -17.12
CA TYR A 320 14.22 0.65 -16.93
C TYR A 320 14.58 1.03 -15.48
N THR A 321 14.09 0.29 -14.48
CA THR A 321 14.50 0.47 -13.07
C THR A 321 15.96 0.08 -12.85
N ARG A 322 16.45 -0.95 -13.54
CA ARG A 322 17.86 -1.37 -13.46
C ARG A 322 18.77 -0.37 -14.16
N GLU A 323 18.37 0.13 -15.34
CA GLU A 323 19.06 1.22 -16.04
C GLU A 323 19.17 2.47 -15.15
N TYR A 324 18.06 2.92 -14.56
CA TYR A 324 18.05 4.05 -13.63
C TYR A 324 19.01 3.86 -12.45
N ARG A 325 19.04 2.66 -11.87
CA ARG A 325 19.96 2.34 -10.77
C ARG A 325 21.41 2.33 -11.22
N ALA A 326 21.71 1.81 -12.42
CA ALA A 326 23.04 1.85 -13.00
C ALA A 326 23.50 3.30 -13.21
N PHE A 327 22.65 4.12 -13.83
CA PHE A 327 22.88 5.55 -14.01
C PHE A 327 23.15 6.27 -12.69
N CYS A 328 22.33 6.00 -11.65
CA CYS A 328 22.55 6.60 -10.33
C CYS A 328 23.92 6.21 -9.73
N ASN A 329 24.36 4.97 -9.92
CA ASN A 329 25.65 4.50 -9.42
C ASN A 329 26.81 5.19 -10.13
N GLU A 330 26.70 5.36 -11.46
CA GLU A 330 27.66 6.10 -12.28
C GLU A 330 27.77 7.57 -11.86
N MET A 331 26.66 8.30 -11.85
CA MET A 331 26.62 9.71 -11.43
C MET A 331 27.15 9.92 -10.00
N ASN A 332 26.88 8.96 -9.09
CA ASN A 332 27.40 9.01 -7.73
C ASN A 332 28.92 8.80 -7.67
N ARG A 333 29.50 8.00 -8.57
CA ARG A 333 30.95 7.79 -8.66
C ARG A 333 31.62 9.04 -9.22
N GLU A 334 31.09 9.58 -10.31
CA GLU A 334 31.59 10.82 -10.93
C GLU A 334 31.55 12.00 -9.95
N GLN A 335 30.44 12.18 -9.25
CA GLN A 335 30.31 13.22 -8.23
C GLN A 335 31.37 13.08 -7.12
N LYS A 336 31.66 11.85 -6.66
CA LYS A 336 32.71 11.61 -5.66
C LYS A 336 34.10 11.92 -6.21
N ILE A 337 34.40 11.51 -7.44
CA ILE A 337 35.68 11.79 -8.10
C ILE A 337 35.87 13.29 -8.25
N TYR A 338 34.84 14.02 -8.70
CA TYR A 338 34.86 15.48 -8.81
C TYR A 338 35.18 16.13 -7.46
N TYR A 339 34.47 15.74 -6.38
CA TYR A 339 34.75 16.29 -5.05
C TYR A 339 36.17 15.98 -4.56
N GLN A 340 36.69 14.78 -4.82
CA GLN A 340 38.06 14.42 -4.46
C GLN A 340 39.08 15.30 -5.18
N ILE A 341 38.93 15.49 -6.51
CA ILE A 341 39.79 16.37 -7.31
C ILE A 341 39.73 17.80 -6.75
N THR A 342 38.54 18.35 -6.48
CA THR A 342 38.41 19.72 -5.95
C THR A 342 39.04 19.90 -4.57
N ILE A 343 39.04 18.88 -3.72
CA ILE A 343 39.71 18.92 -2.41
C ILE A 343 41.22 18.90 -2.61
N ASP A 344 41.73 18.03 -3.48
CA ASP A 344 43.16 17.91 -3.76
C ASP A 344 43.72 19.18 -4.41
N ASP A 345 42.92 19.88 -5.22
CA ASP A 345 43.27 21.18 -5.81
C ASP A 345 43.24 22.33 -4.80
N PHE A 346 42.48 22.21 -3.70
CA PHE A 346 42.41 23.22 -2.63
C PHE A 346 43.50 23.03 -1.56
N ILE A 347 44.11 21.84 -1.48
CA ILE A 347 45.18 21.50 -0.53
C ILE A 347 46.58 21.83 -1.09
N LYS A 348 46.70 22.09 -2.40
CA LYS A 348 47.90 22.65 -3.04
C LYS A 348 47.90 24.17 -2.94
#